data_AF-A0A838J616-F1
#
_entry.id   AF-A0A838J616-F1
#
_cell.length_a   1.000
_cell.length_b   1.000
_cell.length_c   1.000
_cell.angle_alpha   90.00
_cell.angle_beta   90.00
_cell.angle_gamma   90.00
#
_symmetry.space_group_name_H-M   'P 1'
#
loop_
_entity.id
_entity.type
_entity.pdbx_description
1 polymer ?
#
loop_
_entity_poly.entity_id
_entity_poly.type
_entity_poly.pdbx_seq_one_letter_code
_entity_poly.pdbx_strand_id
1 'polypeptide(L)'
;DMSYPPENIRASLPRPAARPASLKVEDYAFVALRLLDAAGPAGWLHTQWLTWSKGQPHLLERLTQHSLEIEQLLTPVAFPAQRDDPNWNRYSDLAIEWKNHAQRNPADLHIQLLHASNAARYPHAYLFKQMLEQETGGQPWRLTWDNYLQEEMARGRTSTYQSCLFLRLWLSQGDQQQQQAIATDIMKALSTQPQQAMITISNIYLIDLIDLRDLIDLIDLRYLRHLIDLIDLIDLIDLIDLRYLIDLRDLRYLIDLRYLRDLRYLIDLIDLRYLIDEEYIIKMLCDILKQEGKTLHLVLLSLYSIVASTDEPLPPSIERSVQDSIQHIEQQSQKLTIEQRLLLKALQRKLKPPAASIPADISPEMQARVDEHAIALHKLAQQSQITKSQVEEILPACIDIRRVSEDKREDAGDAYTVQQAAWNLLDTSINLEADAWPVVLQALDNAEAIVCAAGALLLQRDKQLPQDIREQAIPKIMGLLADEELSRRPLDPPGYKIWRLDDVLFETLRALTEGR
;
A
#
# COMPACT_ATOMS: atom_id res chain seq x y z
N ASP A 1 -33.47 -14.91 -12.12
CA ASP A 1 -34.02 -14.42 -13.39
C ASP A 1 -34.95 -13.24 -13.11
N MET A 2 -34.39 -12.04 -12.94
CA MET A 2 -35.20 -10.83 -12.73
C MET A 2 -35.54 -10.26 -14.10
N SER A 3 -36.56 -10.85 -14.72
CA SER A 3 -37.13 -10.40 -15.98
C SER A 3 -37.52 -8.93 -15.89
N TYR A 4 -36.96 -8.12 -16.80
CA TYR A 4 -37.26 -6.70 -16.96
C TYR A 4 -38.79 -6.44 -16.98
N PRO A 5 -39.25 -5.30 -16.42
CA PRO A 5 -40.66 -4.95 -16.51
C PRO A 5 -41.05 -4.75 -17.99
N PRO A 6 -42.23 -5.25 -18.40
CA PRO A 6 -42.69 -5.14 -19.78
C PRO A 6 -42.80 -3.68 -20.24
N GLU A 7 -42.58 -3.44 -21.55
CA GLU A 7 -42.41 -2.11 -22.15
C GLU A 7 -43.56 -1.14 -21.84
N ASN A 8 -44.77 -1.66 -21.71
CA ASN A 8 -45.97 -0.89 -21.35
C ASN A 8 -45.86 -0.24 -19.95
N ILE A 9 -45.26 -0.92 -18.97
CA ILE A 9 -45.03 -0.38 -17.63
C ILE A 9 -43.94 0.70 -17.70
N ARG A 10 -42.89 0.46 -18.50
CA ARG A 10 -41.76 1.39 -18.69
C ARG A 10 -42.17 2.72 -19.32
N ALA A 11 -43.16 2.69 -20.22
CA ALA A 11 -43.73 3.89 -20.84
C ALA A 11 -44.61 4.70 -19.88
N SER A 12 -45.21 4.04 -18.88
CA SER A 12 -46.12 4.67 -17.91
C SER A 12 -45.44 5.22 -16.65
N LEU A 13 -44.19 4.80 -16.37
CA LEU A 13 -43.45 5.29 -15.22
C LEU A 13 -43.05 6.76 -15.46
N PRO A 14 -43.42 7.69 -14.56
CA PRO A 14 -42.86 9.03 -14.62
C PRO A 14 -41.33 8.89 -14.60
N ARG A 15 -40.66 9.55 -15.55
CA ARG A 15 -39.21 9.72 -15.53
C ARG A 15 -38.94 11.00 -14.74
N PRO A 16 -38.91 10.99 -13.40
CA PRO A 16 -38.40 12.15 -12.69
C PRO A 16 -36.99 12.39 -13.24
N ALA A 17 -36.67 13.65 -13.55
CA ALA A 17 -35.30 14.01 -13.85
C ALA A 17 -34.44 13.48 -12.70
N ALA A 18 -33.67 12.42 -12.97
CA ALA A 18 -32.84 11.80 -11.96
C ALA A 18 -31.94 12.91 -11.44
N ARG A 19 -32.10 13.26 -10.14
CA ARG A 19 -31.14 14.16 -9.52
C ARG A 19 -29.79 13.45 -9.63
N PRO A 20 -28.74 14.12 -10.14
CA PRO A 20 -27.43 13.51 -10.20
C PRO A 20 -27.10 12.99 -8.80
N ALA A 21 -26.69 11.71 -8.73
CA ALA A 21 -26.28 11.12 -7.48
C ALA A 21 -25.09 11.93 -6.93
N SER A 22 -24.90 11.92 -5.61
CA SER A 22 -23.65 12.50 -5.11
C SER A 22 -22.47 11.69 -5.63
N LEU A 23 -21.32 12.33 -5.87
CA LEU A 23 -20.08 11.65 -6.30
C LEU A 23 -19.78 10.39 -5.46
N LYS A 24 -20.05 10.45 -4.15
CA LYS A 24 -19.88 9.31 -3.24
C LYS A 24 -20.81 8.13 -3.55
N VAL A 25 -22.06 8.40 -3.94
CA VAL A 25 -23.02 7.36 -4.36
C VAL A 25 -22.62 6.80 -5.72
N GLU A 26 -22.12 7.64 -6.63
CA GLU A 26 -21.56 7.18 -7.91
C GLU A 26 -20.35 6.28 -7.68
N ASP A 27 -19.43 6.64 -6.78
CA ASP A 27 -18.24 5.84 -6.44
C ASP A 27 -18.61 4.48 -5.83
N TYR A 28 -19.56 4.44 -4.88
CA TYR A 28 -20.00 3.15 -4.31
C TYR A 28 -20.78 2.30 -5.30
N ALA A 29 -21.66 2.92 -6.10
CA ALA A 29 -22.32 2.22 -7.18
C ALA A 29 -21.30 1.67 -8.16
N PHE A 30 -20.23 2.42 -8.43
CA PHE A 30 -19.14 2.01 -9.30
C PHE A 30 -18.36 0.80 -8.75
N VAL A 31 -17.94 0.85 -7.49
CA VAL A 31 -17.26 -0.27 -6.83
C VAL A 31 -18.17 -1.50 -6.84
N ALA A 32 -19.44 -1.34 -6.46
CA ALA A 32 -20.41 -2.44 -6.47
C ALA A 32 -20.59 -3.01 -7.89
N LEU A 33 -20.73 -2.16 -8.90
CA LEU A 33 -20.87 -2.58 -10.30
C LEU A 33 -19.61 -3.29 -10.82
N ARG A 34 -18.42 -2.85 -10.43
CA ARG A 34 -17.15 -3.53 -10.76
C ARG A 34 -17.07 -4.91 -10.10
N LEU A 35 -17.56 -5.05 -8.88
CA LEU A 35 -17.60 -6.33 -8.14
C LEU A 35 -18.60 -7.33 -8.72
N LEU A 36 -19.58 -6.88 -9.51
CA LEU A 36 -20.54 -7.77 -10.18
C LEU A 36 -19.93 -8.53 -11.39
N ASP A 37 -18.75 -8.14 -11.87
CA ASP A 37 -18.01 -8.81 -12.95
C ASP A 37 -18.89 -9.15 -14.17
N ALA A 38 -18.97 -10.42 -14.59
CA ALA A 38 -19.80 -10.87 -15.71
C ALA A 38 -21.31 -10.59 -15.50
N ALA A 39 -21.78 -10.43 -14.27
CA ALA A 39 -23.16 -10.01 -13.96
C ALA A 39 -23.35 -8.48 -13.95
N GLY A 40 -22.27 -7.71 -14.11
CA GLY A 40 -22.24 -6.25 -14.07
C GLY A 40 -21.95 -5.60 -15.43
N PRO A 41 -21.46 -4.34 -15.43
CA PRO A 41 -21.09 -3.63 -16.65
C PRO A 41 -20.00 -4.32 -17.45
N ALA A 42 -19.14 -5.12 -16.81
CA ALA A 42 -18.09 -5.87 -17.48
C ALA A 42 -18.67 -6.96 -18.41
N GLY A 43 -19.67 -7.73 -17.96
CA GLY A 43 -20.36 -8.70 -18.83
C GLY A 43 -21.22 -8.04 -19.92
N TRP A 44 -21.88 -6.91 -19.61
CA TRP A 44 -22.61 -6.14 -20.62
C TRP A 44 -21.69 -5.57 -21.70
N LEU A 45 -20.57 -4.96 -21.31
CA LEU A 45 -19.56 -4.47 -22.26
C LEU A 45 -18.97 -5.62 -23.06
N HIS A 46 -18.70 -6.77 -22.45
CA HIS A 46 -18.23 -7.95 -23.18
C HIS A 46 -19.20 -8.36 -24.29
N THR A 47 -20.51 -8.41 -23.98
CA THR A 47 -21.56 -8.68 -24.97
C THR A 47 -21.59 -7.63 -26.07
N GLN A 48 -21.37 -6.35 -25.74
CA GLN A 48 -21.23 -5.30 -26.74
C GLN A 48 -20.02 -5.51 -27.63
N TRP A 49 -18.86 -5.82 -27.07
CA TRP A 49 -17.63 -6.08 -27.82
C TRP A 49 -17.78 -7.30 -28.75
N LEU A 50 -18.48 -8.36 -28.33
CA LEU A 50 -18.85 -9.50 -29.19
C LEU A 50 -19.82 -9.13 -30.32
N THR A 51 -20.69 -8.15 -30.11
CA THR A 51 -21.58 -7.65 -31.16
C THR A 51 -20.80 -6.75 -32.12
N TRP A 52 -19.91 -5.94 -31.58
CA TRP A 52 -19.07 -5.00 -32.32
C TRP A 52 -18.06 -5.73 -33.20
N SER A 53 -17.49 -6.84 -32.71
CA SER A 53 -16.57 -7.68 -33.49
C SER A 53 -17.20 -8.21 -34.78
N LYS A 54 -18.52 -8.46 -34.77
CA LYS A 54 -19.28 -8.90 -35.95
C LYS A 54 -19.59 -7.75 -36.91
N GLY A 55 -19.90 -6.56 -36.37
CA GLY A 55 -20.34 -5.41 -37.17
C GLY A 55 -19.20 -4.55 -37.72
N GLN A 56 -18.09 -4.44 -36.98
CA GLN A 56 -16.96 -3.55 -37.27
C GLN A 56 -15.61 -4.23 -36.98
N PRO A 57 -15.28 -5.36 -37.64
CA PRO A 57 -14.05 -6.12 -37.37
C PRO A 57 -12.77 -5.30 -37.60
N HIS A 58 -12.79 -4.33 -38.51
CA HIS A 58 -11.67 -3.44 -38.79
C HIS A 58 -11.21 -2.62 -37.56
N LEU A 59 -12.09 -2.35 -36.59
CA LEU A 59 -11.71 -1.63 -35.37
C LEU A 59 -10.96 -2.53 -34.38
N LEU A 60 -11.24 -3.83 -34.38
CA LEU A 60 -10.43 -4.80 -33.63
C LEU A 60 -9.04 -4.95 -34.25
N GLU A 61 -8.97 -5.00 -35.57
CA GLU A 61 -7.71 -4.99 -36.30
C GLU A 61 -6.88 -3.74 -35.98
N ARG A 62 -7.50 -2.55 -35.94
CA ARG A 62 -6.84 -1.32 -35.46
C ARG A 62 -6.33 -1.44 -34.04
N LEU A 63 -7.13 -1.97 -33.11
CA LEU A 63 -6.70 -2.17 -31.72
C LEU A 63 -5.49 -3.11 -31.61
N THR A 64 -5.46 -4.16 -32.42
CA THR A 64 -4.30 -5.07 -32.51
C THR A 64 -3.09 -4.38 -33.12
N GLN A 65 -3.29 -3.56 -34.16
CA GLN A 65 -2.22 -2.76 -34.77
C GLN A 65 -1.62 -1.79 -33.76
N HIS A 66 -2.44 -1.05 -33.03
CA HIS A 66 -2.00 -0.16 -31.96
C HIS A 66 -1.24 -0.92 -30.87
N SER A 67 -1.72 -2.11 -30.49
CA SER A 67 -1.03 -2.99 -29.54
C SER A 67 0.37 -3.35 -30.00
N LEU A 68 0.54 -3.67 -31.29
CA LEU A 68 1.85 -3.96 -31.89
C LEU A 68 2.75 -2.72 -31.89
N GLU A 69 2.22 -1.54 -32.21
CA GLU A 69 2.97 -0.29 -32.29
C GLU A 69 3.49 0.21 -30.93
N ILE A 70 2.83 -0.13 -29.83
CA ILE A 70 3.28 0.19 -28.46
C ILE A 70 3.89 -1.03 -27.74
N GLU A 71 4.07 -2.14 -28.46
CA GLU A 71 4.56 -3.42 -27.94
C GLU A 71 3.82 -3.98 -26.71
N GLN A 72 2.55 -3.59 -26.53
CA GLN A 72 1.73 -3.94 -25.37
C GLN A 72 0.33 -4.35 -25.81
N LEU A 73 -0.14 -5.51 -25.33
CA LEU A 73 -1.49 -6.00 -25.66
C LEU A 73 -2.57 -5.08 -25.05
N LEU A 74 -3.24 -4.29 -25.89
CA LEU A 74 -4.44 -3.52 -25.55
C LEU A 74 -5.66 -4.41 -25.72
N THR A 75 -6.16 -4.99 -24.62
CA THR A 75 -7.30 -5.90 -24.67
C THR A 75 -8.51 -5.35 -23.91
N PRO A 76 -9.71 -5.35 -24.51
CA PRO A 76 -10.95 -4.99 -23.81
C PRO A 76 -11.41 -6.12 -22.88
N VAL A 77 -10.73 -7.28 -22.89
CA VAL A 77 -11.17 -8.49 -22.21
C VAL A 77 -10.58 -8.55 -20.80
N ALA A 78 -11.40 -8.91 -19.81
CA ALA A 78 -10.92 -9.16 -18.46
C ALA A 78 -10.27 -10.54 -18.36
N PHE A 79 -9.21 -10.63 -17.58
CA PHE A 79 -8.57 -11.90 -17.27
C PHE A 79 -9.54 -12.76 -16.44
N PRO A 80 -9.73 -14.06 -16.75
CA PRO A 80 -10.62 -14.93 -15.98
C PRO A 80 -10.28 -14.90 -14.48
N ALA A 81 -11.28 -14.72 -13.62
CA ALA A 81 -11.04 -14.45 -12.19
C ALA A 81 -10.48 -15.65 -11.41
N GLN A 82 -10.75 -16.87 -11.87
CA GLN A 82 -10.40 -18.11 -11.16
C GLN A 82 -9.58 -19.04 -12.04
N ARG A 83 -8.55 -19.67 -11.46
CA ARG A 83 -7.60 -20.53 -12.19
C ARG A 83 -8.24 -21.83 -12.71
N ASP A 84 -9.31 -22.25 -12.08
CA ASP A 84 -10.16 -23.38 -12.47
C ASP A 84 -11.19 -23.02 -13.55
N ASP A 85 -11.26 -21.76 -14.00
CA ASP A 85 -12.04 -21.39 -15.18
C ASP A 85 -11.48 -22.16 -16.40
N PRO A 86 -12.32 -22.88 -17.16
CA PRO A 86 -11.88 -23.64 -18.33
C PRO A 86 -11.21 -22.76 -19.40
N ASN A 87 -11.45 -21.45 -19.38
CA ASN A 87 -10.84 -20.49 -20.28
C ASN A 87 -9.53 -19.89 -19.76
N TRP A 88 -9.12 -20.16 -18.51
CA TRP A 88 -7.89 -19.60 -17.93
C TRP A 88 -6.67 -19.93 -18.78
N ASN A 89 -6.43 -21.22 -19.06
CA ASN A 89 -5.29 -21.65 -19.86
C ASN A 89 -5.36 -21.07 -21.26
N ARG A 90 -6.55 -21.12 -21.89
CA ARG A 90 -6.76 -20.58 -23.23
C ARG A 90 -6.44 -19.08 -23.31
N TYR A 91 -6.91 -18.29 -22.36
CA TYR A 91 -6.59 -16.86 -22.30
C TYR A 91 -5.09 -16.65 -22.07
N SER A 92 -4.50 -17.38 -21.13
CA SER A 92 -3.08 -17.28 -20.80
C SER A 92 -2.19 -17.56 -22.02
N ASP A 93 -2.46 -18.64 -22.75
CA ASP A 93 -1.72 -19.01 -23.96
C ASP A 93 -1.82 -17.92 -25.03
N LEU A 94 -3.04 -17.42 -25.29
CA LEU A 94 -3.28 -16.32 -26.23
C LEU A 94 -2.57 -15.03 -25.80
N ALA A 95 -2.55 -14.73 -24.50
CA ALA A 95 -1.94 -13.53 -23.96
C ALA A 95 -0.40 -13.59 -23.95
N ILE A 96 0.19 -14.78 -23.85
CA ILE A 96 1.64 -14.99 -23.94
C ILE A 96 2.08 -14.90 -25.40
N GLU A 97 1.38 -15.56 -26.32
CA GLU A 97 1.75 -15.62 -27.74
C GLU A 97 1.11 -14.52 -28.59
N TRP A 98 0.54 -13.49 -27.96
CA TRP A 98 -0.30 -12.50 -28.63
C TRP A 98 0.40 -11.81 -29.81
N LYS A 99 1.71 -11.54 -29.74
CA LYS A 99 2.49 -10.95 -30.84
C LYS A 99 2.49 -11.86 -32.08
N ASN A 100 2.64 -13.17 -31.88
CA ASN A 100 2.61 -14.16 -32.96
C ASN A 100 1.21 -14.26 -33.58
N HIS A 101 0.17 -14.25 -32.75
CA HIS A 101 -1.22 -14.26 -33.20
C HIS A 101 -1.59 -12.97 -33.96
N ALA A 102 -1.21 -11.82 -33.41
CA ALA A 102 -1.43 -10.50 -34.01
C ALA A 102 -0.80 -10.39 -35.41
N GLN A 103 0.43 -10.87 -35.59
CA GLN A 103 1.12 -10.83 -36.88
C GLN A 103 0.49 -11.76 -37.93
N ARG A 104 -0.08 -12.89 -37.51
CA ARG A 104 -0.72 -13.87 -38.41
C ARG A 104 -2.12 -13.44 -38.82
N ASN A 105 -2.92 -12.97 -37.85
CA ASN A 105 -4.30 -12.57 -38.08
C ASN A 105 -4.72 -11.50 -37.06
N PRO A 106 -4.52 -10.21 -37.37
CA PRO A 106 -4.81 -9.12 -36.45
C PRO A 106 -6.28 -9.08 -35.99
N ALA A 107 -7.22 -9.32 -36.91
CA ALA A 107 -8.64 -9.25 -36.60
C ALA A 107 -9.10 -10.38 -35.65
N ASP A 108 -8.45 -11.54 -35.71
CA ASP A 108 -8.88 -12.74 -35.00
C ASP A 108 -8.35 -12.81 -33.56
N LEU A 109 -7.23 -12.16 -33.24
CA LEU A 109 -6.67 -12.15 -31.88
C LEU A 109 -7.69 -11.69 -30.84
N HIS A 110 -8.32 -10.52 -31.03
CA HIS A 110 -9.29 -10.02 -30.06
C HIS A 110 -10.59 -10.83 -30.05
N ILE A 111 -10.97 -11.45 -31.17
CA ILE A 111 -12.12 -12.37 -31.22
C ILE A 111 -11.84 -13.60 -30.35
N GLN A 112 -10.66 -14.20 -30.49
CA GLN A 112 -10.24 -15.34 -29.68
C GLN A 112 -10.14 -14.97 -28.20
N LEU A 113 -9.60 -13.80 -27.86
CA LEU A 113 -9.55 -13.29 -26.49
C LEU A 113 -10.96 -13.08 -25.92
N LEU A 114 -11.87 -12.47 -26.69
CA LEU A 114 -13.27 -12.28 -26.27
C LEU A 114 -13.97 -13.61 -26.01
N HIS A 115 -13.67 -14.66 -26.78
CA HIS A 115 -14.20 -16.00 -26.53
C HIS A 115 -13.53 -16.74 -25.38
N ALA A 116 -12.33 -16.32 -24.96
CA ALA A 116 -11.59 -16.89 -23.83
C ALA A 116 -11.91 -16.19 -22.49
N SER A 117 -12.97 -15.39 -22.43
CA SER A 117 -13.45 -14.74 -21.21
C SER A 117 -14.96 -14.46 -21.32
N ASN A 118 -15.60 -14.20 -20.19
CA ASN A 118 -17.01 -13.83 -20.09
C ASN A 118 -17.21 -12.38 -19.63
N ALA A 119 -16.12 -11.62 -19.43
CA ALA A 119 -16.16 -10.26 -18.91
C ALA A 119 -15.17 -9.33 -19.63
N ALA A 120 -15.51 -8.05 -19.70
CA ALA A 120 -14.66 -7.01 -20.25
C ALA A 120 -13.92 -6.26 -19.13
N ARG A 121 -12.69 -5.81 -19.41
CA ARG A 121 -11.87 -5.04 -18.47
C ARG A 121 -12.42 -3.62 -18.33
N TYR A 122 -13.35 -3.40 -17.41
CA TYR A 122 -13.86 -2.07 -17.09
C TYR A 122 -12.82 -1.27 -16.26
N PRO A 123 -12.55 0.03 -16.53
CA PRO A 123 -13.12 0.89 -17.59
C PRO A 123 -12.38 0.83 -18.94
N HIS A 124 -11.24 0.14 -19.04
CA HIS A 124 -10.39 0.11 -20.25
C HIS A 124 -11.17 -0.23 -21.51
N ALA A 125 -12.04 -1.25 -21.46
CA ALA A 125 -12.90 -1.66 -22.57
C ALA A 125 -13.87 -0.55 -23.02
N TYR A 126 -14.35 0.29 -22.10
CA TYR A 126 -15.16 1.45 -22.45
C TYR A 126 -14.30 2.53 -23.11
N LEU A 127 -13.12 2.82 -22.55
CA LEU A 127 -12.20 3.82 -23.07
C LEU A 127 -11.70 3.46 -24.47
N PHE A 128 -11.26 2.22 -24.70
CA PHE A 128 -10.82 1.76 -26.03
C PHE A 128 -11.90 1.93 -27.08
N LYS A 129 -13.15 1.61 -26.75
CA LYS A 129 -14.28 1.78 -27.66
C LYS A 129 -14.44 3.25 -28.06
N GLN A 130 -14.47 4.16 -27.07
CA GLN A 130 -14.63 5.59 -27.33
C GLN A 130 -13.46 6.17 -28.12
N MET A 131 -12.23 5.77 -27.82
CA MET A 131 -11.05 6.23 -28.54
C MET A 131 -11.04 5.74 -29.99
N LEU A 132 -11.31 4.45 -30.25
CA LEU A 132 -11.40 3.87 -31.59
C LEU A 132 -12.49 4.54 -32.45
N GLU A 133 -13.64 4.89 -31.84
CA GLU A 133 -14.73 5.61 -32.51
C GLU A 133 -14.31 7.04 -32.94
N GLN A 134 -13.36 7.67 -32.24
CA GLN A 134 -12.88 9.02 -32.56
C GLN A 134 -11.76 9.06 -33.60
N GLU A 135 -11.12 7.93 -33.94
CA GLU A 135 -10.02 7.89 -34.90
C GLU A 135 -10.43 8.05 -36.38
N THR A 136 -11.60 8.63 -36.66
CA THR A 136 -12.14 8.81 -38.02
C THR A 136 -11.57 10.02 -38.76
N GLY A 137 -10.69 10.81 -38.13
CA GLY A 137 -10.29 12.16 -38.58
C GLY A 137 -8.94 12.32 -39.29
N GLY A 138 -8.23 11.24 -39.64
CA GLY A 138 -6.92 11.32 -40.34
C GLY A 138 -5.75 11.89 -39.50
N GLN A 139 -6.00 12.22 -38.23
CA GLN A 139 -4.97 12.60 -37.26
C GLN A 139 -4.18 11.36 -36.79
N PRO A 140 -2.93 11.53 -36.31
CA PRO A 140 -2.20 10.45 -35.66
C PRO A 140 -2.99 9.91 -34.46
N TRP A 141 -3.21 8.58 -34.43
CA TRP A 141 -4.10 7.96 -33.44
C TRP A 141 -3.65 8.23 -32.00
N ARG A 142 -2.33 8.25 -31.72
CA ARG A 142 -1.78 8.56 -30.39
C ARG A 142 -2.22 9.92 -29.88
N LEU A 143 -2.20 10.94 -30.75
CA LEU A 143 -2.65 12.29 -30.41
C LEU A 143 -4.17 12.33 -30.18
N THR A 144 -4.94 11.63 -31.02
CA THR A 144 -6.40 11.52 -30.84
C THR A 144 -6.76 10.86 -29.51
N TRP A 145 -6.06 9.78 -29.16
CA TRP A 145 -6.27 9.07 -27.90
C TRP A 145 -5.85 9.93 -26.71
N ASP A 146 -4.67 10.54 -26.74
CA ASP A 146 -4.20 11.40 -25.65
C ASP A 146 -5.17 12.56 -25.37
N ASN A 147 -5.63 13.26 -26.42
CA ASN A 147 -6.61 14.34 -26.28
C ASN A 147 -7.91 13.85 -25.62
N TYR A 148 -8.45 12.70 -26.07
CA TYR A 148 -9.64 12.12 -25.48
C TYR A 148 -9.43 11.75 -24.00
N LEU A 149 -8.29 11.15 -23.67
CA LEU A 149 -7.96 10.75 -22.31
C LEU A 149 -7.74 11.97 -21.41
N GLN A 150 -7.09 13.03 -21.91
CA GLN A 150 -6.92 14.30 -21.21
C GLN A 150 -8.28 14.96 -20.93
N GLU A 151 -9.17 15.02 -21.93
CA GLU A 151 -10.53 15.51 -21.75
C GLU A 151 -11.29 14.69 -20.70
N GLU A 152 -11.14 13.37 -20.72
CA GLU A 152 -11.85 12.50 -19.77
C GLU A 152 -11.29 12.59 -18.35
N MET A 153 -9.97 12.74 -18.19
CA MET A 153 -9.37 13.14 -16.91
C MET A 153 -9.92 14.49 -16.45
N ALA A 154 -10.05 15.46 -17.36
CA ALA A 154 -10.64 16.77 -17.07
C ALA A 154 -12.16 16.72 -16.80
N ARG A 155 -12.84 15.57 -16.91
CA ARG A 155 -14.21 15.40 -16.37
C ARG A 155 -14.20 14.97 -14.90
N GLY A 156 -13.06 14.57 -14.35
CA GLY A 156 -12.88 14.27 -12.92
C GLY A 156 -13.60 13.03 -12.41
N ARG A 157 -14.00 12.12 -13.31
CA ARG A 157 -14.72 10.90 -12.94
C ARG A 157 -13.77 9.90 -12.29
N THR A 158 -14.02 9.55 -11.04
CA THR A 158 -13.24 8.57 -10.28
C THR A 158 -13.05 7.25 -11.04
N SER A 159 -14.09 6.81 -11.73
CA SER A 159 -14.15 5.54 -12.45
C SER A 159 -13.14 5.42 -13.60
N THR A 160 -12.77 6.52 -14.23
CA THR A 160 -11.96 6.54 -15.46
C THR A 160 -10.64 7.26 -15.26
N TYR A 161 -10.53 8.20 -14.32
CA TYR A 161 -9.35 9.06 -14.15
C TYR A 161 -8.03 8.28 -14.09
N GLN A 162 -7.93 7.30 -13.19
CA GLN A 162 -6.71 6.51 -13.03
C GLN A 162 -6.36 5.69 -14.28
N SER A 163 -7.37 5.08 -14.92
CA SER A 163 -7.15 4.34 -16.18
C SER A 163 -6.78 5.28 -17.33
N CYS A 164 -7.30 6.50 -17.35
CA CYS A 164 -6.93 7.49 -18.36
C CYS A 164 -5.48 7.95 -18.18
N LEU A 165 -5.08 8.33 -16.96
CA LEU A 165 -3.70 8.70 -16.66
C LEU A 165 -2.73 7.60 -17.09
N PHE A 166 -3.04 6.39 -16.68
CA PHE A 166 -2.27 5.22 -16.99
C PHE A 166 -2.10 4.98 -18.50
N LEU A 167 -3.21 5.04 -19.25
CA LEU A 167 -3.16 4.92 -20.72
C LEU A 167 -2.35 6.06 -21.35
N ARG A 168 -2.42 7.30 -20.82
CA ARG A 168 -1.59 8.41 -21.30
C ARG A 168 -0.10 8.16 -21.06
N LEU A 169 0.27 7.67 -19.87
CA LEU A 169 1.66 7.31 -19.55
C LEU A 169 2.20 6.25 -20.52
N TRP A 170 1.40 5.23 -20.81
CA TRP A 170 1.72 4.22 -21.82
C TRP A 170 1.93 4.80 -23.22
N LEU A 171 1.03 5.67 -23.67
CA LEU A 171 1.14 6.32 -24.98
C LEU A 171 2.39 7.23 -25.07
N SER A 172 2.86 7.73 -23.92
CA SER A 172 4.03 8.60 -23.80
C SER A 172 5.35 7.87 -23.56
N GLN A 173 5.39 6.53 -23.60
CA GLN A 173 6.64 5.80 -23.36
C GLN A 173 7.75 6.24 -24.32
N GLY A 174 8.85 6.75 -23.74
CA GLY A 174 9.99 7.30 -24.47
C GLY A 174 9.85 8.77 -24.93
N ASP A 175 8.74 9.45 -24.59
CA ASP A 175 8.49 10.86 -24.89
C ASP A 175 8.46 11.70 -23.61
N GLN A 176 9.62 12.24 -23.24
CA GLN A 176 9.77 13.08 -22.04
C GLN A 176 8.92 14.36 -22.09
N GLN A 177 8.66 14.92 -23.28
CA GLN A 177 7.85 16.14 -23.38
C GLN A 177 6.39 15.85 -23.05
N GLN A 178 5.88 14.72 -23.55
CA GLN A 178 4.53 14.29 -23.24
C GLN A 178 4.37 13.90 -21.76
N GLN A 179 5.36 13.22 -21.17
CA GLN A 179 5.36 12.93 -19.74
C GLN A 179 5.36 14.21 -18.88
N GLN A 180 6.15 15.23 -19.26
CA GLN A 180 6.14 16.52 -18.59
C GLN A 180 4.78 17.24 -18.72
N ALA A 181 4.11 17.11 -19.88
CA ALA A 181 2.77 17.65 -20.08
C ALA A 181 1.74 16.94 -19.17
N ILE A 182 1.84 15.61 -19.02
CA ILE A 182 1.01 14.83 -18.09
C ILE A 182 1.24 15.27 -16.64
N ALA A 183 2.49 15.44 -16.20
CA ALA A 183 2.81 15.94 -14.86
C ALA A 183 2.19 17.33 -14.62
N THR A 184 2.29 18.21 -15.62
CA THR A 184 1.69 19.55 -15.57
C THR A 184 0.16 19.50 -15.47
N ASP A 185 -0.49 18.59 -16.21
CA ASP A 185 -1.93 18.39 -16.14
C ASP A 185 -2.38 17.90 -14.76
N ILE A 186 -1.63 17.01 -14.12
CA ILE A 186 -1.92 16.54 -12.75
C ILE A 186 -1.81 17.69 -11.75
N MET A 187 -0.75 18.49 -11.84
CA MET A 187 -0.57 19.67 -10.98
C MET A 187 -1.72 20.68 -11.17
N LYS A 188 -2.14 20.93 -12.42
CA LYS A 188 -3.30 21.79 -12.72
C LYS A 188 -4.60 21.19 -12.17
N ALA A 189 -4.75 19.87 -12.22
CA ALA A 189 -5.92 19.17 -11.70
C ALA A 189 -6.08 19.30 -10.19
N LEU A 190 -5.02 19.59 -9.41
CA LEU A 190 -5.17 19.90 -7.98
C LEU A 190 -6.02 21.14 -7.73
N SER A 191 -6.00 22.11 -8.63
CA SER A 191 -6.79 23.34 -8.49
C SER A 191 -8.23 23.17 -9.00
N THR A 192 -8.46 22.35 -10.02
CA THR A 192 -9.78 22.20 -10.66
C THR A 192 -10.57 21.00 -10.15
N GLN A 193 -9.89 19.89 -9.81
CA GLN A 193 -10.44 18.59 -9.41
C GLN A 193 -9.59 17.97 -8.31
N PRO A 194 -9.53 18.62 -7.13
CA PRO A 194 -8.55 18.29 -6.09
C PRO A 194 -8.63 16.83 -5.66
N GLN A 195 -9.83 16.23 -5.60
CA GLN A 195 -10.00 14.86 -5.10
C GLN A 195 -9.23 13.82 -5.92
N GLN A 196 -9.37 13.80 -7.25
CA GLN A 196 -8.70 12.78 -8.09
C GLN A 196 -7.20 13.04 -8.22
N ALA A 197 -6.82 14.31 -8.31
CA ALA A 197 -5.42 14.69 -8.35
C ALA A 197 -4.71 14.30 -7.05
N MET A 198 -5.33 14.53 -5.88
CA MET A 198 -4.80 14.09 -4.58
C MET A 198 -4.68 12.57 -4.48
N ILE A 199 -5.70 11.81 -4.91
CA ILE A 199 -5.62 10.34 -4.93
C ILE A 199 -4.45 9.87 -5.81
N THR A 200 -4.30 10.49 -6.98
CA THR A 200 -3.20 10.18 -7.91
C THR A 200 -1.83 10.45 -7.28
N ILE A 201 -1.66 11.62 -6.69
CA ILE A 201 -0.43 12.02 -6.01
C ILE A 201 -0.15 11.10 -4.83
N SER A 202 -1.14 10.84 -3.98
CA SER A 202 -1.00 9.85 -2.90
C SER A 202 -0.54 8.52 -3.44
N ASN A 203 -1.13 8.01 -4.53
CA ASN A 203 -0.70 6.74 -5.11
C ASN A 203 0.76 6.80 -5.60
N ILE A 204 1.16 7.84 -6.33
CA ILE A 204 2.54 8.02 -6.82
C ILE A 204 3.54 7.94 -5.65
N TYR A 205 3.30 8.67 -4.56
CA TYR A 205 4.23 8.73 -3.43
C TYR A 205 4.08 7.57 -2.42
N LEU A 206 2.93 6.90 -2.37
CA LEU A 206 2.76 5.69 -1.55
C LEU A 206 3.43 4.46 -2.18
N ILE A 207 3.57 4.42 -3.50
CA ILE A 207 4.28 3.34 -4.20
C ILE A 207 5.70 3.21 -3.65
N ASP A 208 6.41 4.32 -3.44
CA ASP A 208 7.76 4.29 -2.87
C ASP A 208 7.78 3.76 -1.44
N LEU A 209 6.75 4.01 -0.63
CA LEU A 209 6.65 3.45 0.72
C LEU A 209 6.44 1.93 0.70
N ILE A 210 5.77 1.42 -0.34
CA ILE A 210 5.55 -0.01 -0.56
C ILE A 210 6.80 -0.64 -1.17
N ASP A 211 7.38 -0.03 -2.20
CA ASP A 211 8.59 -0.52 -2.86
C ASP A 211 9.80 -0.48 -1.92
N LEU A 212 9.93 0.51 -1.02
CA LEU A 212 10.93 0.47 0.06
C LEU A 212 10.69 -0.70 1.01
N ARG A 213 9.44 -1.01 1.33
CA ARG A 213 9.08 -2.12 2.22
C ARG A 213 9.35 -3.47 1.54
N ASP A 214 8.96 -3.62 0.28
CA ASP A 214 9.16 -4.83 -0.51
C ASP A 214 10.64 -5.01 -0.90
N LEU A 215 11.40 -3.94 -1.18
CA LEU A 215 12.86 -4.02 -1.36
C LEU A 215 13.57 -4.43 -0.07
N ILE A 216 13.09 -4.00 1.10
CA ILE A 216 13.67 -4.35 2.39
C ILE A 216 13.30 -5.80 2.77
N ASP A 217 12.07 -6.24 2.52
CA ASP A 217 11.67 -7.65 2.63
C ASP A 217 12.45 -8.54 1.62
N LEU A 218 12.83 -7.98 0.46
CA LEU A 218 13.78 -8.59 -0.49
C LEU A 218 15.25 -8.53 -0.04
N ILE A 219 15.65 -7.58 0.79
CA ILE A 219 16.97 -7.56 1.44
C ILE A 219 17.02 -8.61 2.55
N ASP A 220 15.91 -8.91 3.23
CA ASP A 220 15.80 -10.07 4.12
C ASP A 220 15.82 -11.41 3.34
N LEU A 221 15.43 -11.41 2.05
CA LEU A 221 15.73 -12.52 1.15
C LEU A 221 17.23 -12.62 0.79
N ARG A 222 18.10 -11.65 1.11
CA ARG A 222 19.57 -11.87 1.05
C ARG A 222 20.08 -12.76 2.20
N TYR A 223 19.27 -13.04 3.21
CA TYR A 223 19.56 -14.13 4.16
C TYR A 223 19.25 -15.52 3.58
N LEU A 224 18.72 -15.64 2.35
CA LEU A 224 18.87 -16.83 1.51
C LEU A 224 20.25 -16.90 0.84
N ARG A 225 21.32 -16.51 1.56
CA ARG A 225 22.70 -16.82 1.21
C ARG A 225 23.01 -18.33 1.24
N HIS A 226 22.02 -19.16 1.58
CA HIS A 226 22.04 -20.60 1.36
C HIS A 226 21.60 -21.07 -0.04
N LEU A 227 21.29 -20.15 -0.97
CA LEU A 227 21.14 -20.46 -2.41
C LEU A 227 22.39 -20.10 -3.23
N ILE A 228 23.58 -20.08 -2.61
CA ILE A 228 24.86 -20.00 -3.34
C ILE A 228 25.23 -21.32 -4.04
N ASP A 229 24.49 -22.40 -3.82
CA ASP A 229 24.72 -23.69 -4.50
C ASP A 229 23.96 -23.86 -5.84
N LEU A 230 23.31 -22.82 -6.37
CA LEU A 230 22.60 -22.87 -7.67
C LEU A 230 23.32 -22.15 -8.82
N ILE A 231 24.64 -21.92 -8.69
CA ILE A 231 25.47 -21.49 -9.82
C ILE A 231 25.88 -22.66 -10.75
N ASP A 232 25.64 -23.92 -10.36
CA ASP A 232 26.06 -25.10 -11.14
C ASP A 232 24.95 -25.78 -11.98
N LEU A 233 23.82 -25.12 -12.24
CA LEU A 233 22.72 -25.69 -13.06
C LEU A 233 22.58 -25.01 -14.43
N ILE A 234 23.72 -24.77 -15.10
CA ILE A 234 23.77 -24.46 -16.54
C ILE A 234 23.57 -25.70 -17.41
N ASP A 235 23.68 -26.92 -16.87
CA ASP A 235 23.53 -28.15 -17.68
C ASP A 235 22.45 -29.08 -17.12
N LEU A 236 21.17 -28.79 -17.39
CA LEU A 236 20.12 -29.82 -17.40
C LEU A 236 18.94 -29.40 -18.30
N ILE A 237 19.24 -29.39 -19.60
CA ILE A 237 18.27 -29.86 -20.59
C ILE A 237 17.91 -31.30 -20.20
N ASP A 238 16.62 -31.60 -20.17
CA ASP A 238 16.00 -32.90 -19.84
C ASP A 238 15.88 -33.27 -18.35
N LEU A 239 14.74 -32.92 -17.73
CA LEU A 239 14.05 -33.85 -16.82
C LEU A 239 12.58 -33.45 -16.63
N ILE A 240 11.76 -34.11 -17.45
CA ILE A 240 10.43 -34.60 -17.09
C ILE A 240 10.57 -35.38 -15.77
N ASP A 241 10.30 -34.73 -14.63
CA ASP A 241 9.73 -35.34 -13.41
C ASP A 241 9.85 -34.37 -12.21
N LEU A 242 9.00 -33.36 -12.19
CA LEU A 242 8.72 -32.55 -10.99
C LEU A 242 7.41 -33.01 -10.33
N ARG A 243 7.26 -34.33 -10.17
CA ARG A 243 6.10 -34.97 -9.52
C ARG A 243 6.24 -35.17 -8.01
N TYR A 244 7.30 -34.66 -7.38
CA TYR A 244 7.56 -34.81 -5.94
C TYR A 244 7.97 -33.52 -5.21
N LEU A 245 7.33 -32.38 -5.50
CA LEU A 245 7.27 -31.24 -4.57
C LEU A 245 5.88 -31.13 -3.94
N ILE A 246 5.52 -32.17 -3.20
CA ILE A 246 4.44 -32.12 -2.21
C ILE A 246 5.10 -31.59 -0.93
N ASP A 247 5.23 -30.25 -0.83
CA ASP A 247 5.14 -29.47 0.42
C ASP A 247 5.44 -27.97 0.20
N LEU A 248 4.89 -27.40 -0.88
CA LEU A 248 4.82 -25.94 -1.05
C LEU A 248 3.43 -25.44 -0.68
N ARG A 249 3.02 -25.69 0.57
CA ARG A 249 1.75 -25.19 1.12
C ARG A 249 1.76 -23.66 1.29
N ASP A 250 2.94 -23.04 1.26
CA ASP A 250 3.14 -21.59 1.39
C ASP A 250 3.22 -20.85 0.04
N LEU A 251 3.20 -21.56 -1.10
CA LEU A 251 3.05 -20.93 -2.43
C LEU A 251 1.61 -20.48 -2.73
N ARG A 252 0.67 -20.63 -1.79
CA ARG A 252 -0.67 -20.03 -1.90
C ARG A 252 -0.64 -18.50 -1.92
N TYR A 253 0.44 -17.88 -1.46
CA TYR A 253 0.62 -16.43 -1.52
C TYR A 253 1.18 -15.94 -2.88
N LEU A 254 1.62 -16.83 -3.78
CA LEU A 254 1.94 -16.45 -5.17
C LEU A 254 0.70 -16.38 -6.10
N ILE A 255 -0.52 -16.37 -5.52
CA ILE A 255 -1.73 -15.92 -6.24
C ILE A 255 -1.63 -14.43 -6.65
N ASP A 256 -0.68 -13.69 -6.06
CA ASP A 256 -0.37 -12.29 -6.38
C ASP A 256 0.53 -12.09 -7.60
N LEU A 257 0.89 -13.14 -8.35
CA LEU A 257 1.53 -12.97 -9.67
C LEU A 257 0.60 -12.29 -10.71
N ARG A 258 -0.68 -12.06 -10.38
CA ARG A 258 -1.58 -11.14 -11.12
C ARG A 258 -1.04 -9.70 -11.14
N TYR A 259 -0.21 -9.30 -10.18
CA TYR A 259 0.37 -7.96 -10.04
C TYR A 259 1.70 -7.76 -10.77
N LEU A 260 2.36 -8.82 -11.28
CA LEU A 260 3.64 -8.65 -12.00
C LEU A 260 3.49 -7.83 -13.30
N ARG A 261 2.31 -7.83 -13.93
CA ARG A 261 2.04 -6.98 -15.10
C ARG A 261 1.67 -5.54 -14.70
N ASP A 262 1.21 -5.35 -13.45
CA ASP A 262 0.94 -4.06 -12.84
C ASP A 262 2.23 -3.40 -12.28
N LEU A 263 3.32 -4.15 -12.08
CA LEU A 263 4.62 -3.59 -11.66
C LEU A 263 5.21 -2.61 -12.69
N ARG A 264 5.01 -2.85 -14.00
CA ARG A 264 5.44 -1.85 -15.01
C ARG A 264 4.67 -0.54 -14.86
N TYR A 265 3.46 -0.58 -14.29
CA TYR A 265 2.65 0.62 -14.06
C TYR A 265 3.23 1.44 -12.90
N LEU A 266 3.89 0.77 -11.96
CA LEU A 266 4.60 1.43 -10.86
C LEU A 266 5.84 2.17 -11.40
N ILE A 267 6.60 1.55 -12.30
CA ILE A 267 7.78 2.19 -12.92
C ILE A 267 7.41 3.49 -13.64
N ASP A 268 6.36 3.47 -14.48
CA ASP A 268 5.92 4.67 -15.22
C ASP A 268 5.41 5.79 -14.27
N LEU A 269 4.90 5.43 -13.08
CA LEU A 269 4.50 6.40 -12.05
C LEU A 269 5.69 6.95 -11.25
N ILE A 270 6.73 6.16 -11.02
CA ILE A 270 7.98 6.60 -10.40
C ILE A 270 8.67 7.64 -11.27
N ASP A 271 8.73 7.44 -12.59
CA ASP A 271 9.30 8.44 -13.51
C ASP A 271 8.53 9.78 -13.43
N LEU A 272 7.20 9.72 -13.28
CA LEU A 272 6.36 10.90 -13.15
C LEU A 272 6.64 11.70 -11.88
N ARG A 273 7.05 11.04 -10.79
CA ARG A 273 7.45 11.69 -9.54
C ARG A 273 8.56 12.71 -9.76
N TYR A 274 9.59 12.34 -10.53
CA TYR A 274 10.73 13.23 -10.82
C TYR A 274 10.36 14.43 -11.70
N LEU A 275 9.22 14.38 -12.39
CA LEU A 275 8.72 15.48 -13.23
C LEU A 275 7.76 16.41 -12.47
N ILE A 276 7.34 16.00 -11.28
CA ILE A 276 6.42 16.72 -10.42
C ILE A 276 7.21 17.59 -9.44
N ASP A 277 6.83 18.87 -9.34
CA ASP A 277 7.41 19.80 -8.37
C ASP A 277 6.81 19.55 -6.96
N GLU A 278 7.58 18.82 -6.13
CA GLU A 278 7.21 18.47 -4.76
C GLU A 278 6.92 19.71 -3.89
N GLU A 279 7.76 20.74 -3.97
CA GLU A 279 7.59 21.97 -3.19
C GLU A 279 6.30 22.70 -3.56
N TYR A 280 6.02 22.78 -4.87
CA TYR A 280 4.81 23.39 -5.39
C TYR A 280 3.56 22.64 -4.92
N ILE A 281 3.55 21.31 -4.97
CA ILE A 281 2.42 20.51 -4.49
C ILE A 281 2.24 20.66 -2.99
N ILE A 282 3.31 20.57 -2.18
CA ILE A 282 3.21 20.74 -0.72
C ILE A 282 2.59 22.10 -0.41
N LYS A 283 3.02 23.17 -1.09
CA LYS A 283 2.47 24.50 -0.90
C LYS A 283 0.97 24.56 -1.25
N MET A 284 0.57 23.99 -2.39
CA MET A 284 -0.85 23.93 -2.76
C MET A 284 -1.67 23.12 -1.76
N LEU A 285 -1.18 21.98 -1.27
CA LEU A 285 -1.87 21.17 -0.27
C LEU A 285 -2.01 21.96 1.05
N CYS A 286 -0.97 22.67 1.49
CA CYS A 286 -1.04 23.58 2.65
C CYS A 286 -2.09 24.68 2.45
N ASP A 287 -2.18 25.26 1.25
CA ASP A 287 -3.20 26.27 0.95
C ASP A 287 -4.62 25.68 0.93
N ILE A 288 -4.79 24.43 0.45
CA ILE A 288 -6.06 23.71 0.52
C ILE A 288 -6.43 23.38 1.98
N LEU A 289 -5.46 22.99 2.82
CA LEU A 289 -5.67 22.72 4.25
C LEU A 289 -6.23 23.95 4.98
N LYS A 290 -5.78 25.15 4.62
CA LYS A 290 -6.26 26.42 5.19
C LYS A 290 -7.67 26.80 4.76
N GLN A 291 -8.21 26.21 3.71
CA GLN A 291 -9.51 26.58 3.12
C GLN A 291 -10.72 25.84 3.73
N GLU A 292 -10.56 25.10 4.84
CA GLU A 292 -11.62 24.33 5.54
C GLU A 292 -12.55 23.53 4.60
N GLY A 293 -12.16 22.28 4.27
CA GLY A 293 -12.89 21.45 3.30
C GLY A 293 -13.27 20.04 3.79
N LYS A 294 -14.30 19.46 3.16
CA LYS A 294 -14.74 18.05 3.38
C LYS A 294 -13.67 17.00 3.01
N THR A 295 -12.54 17.43 2.44
CA THR A 295 -11.46 16.60 1.92
C THR A 295 -10.23 16.57 2.83
N LEU A 296 -10.33 17.07 4.07
CA LEU A 296 -9.19 17.19 5.00
C LEU A 296 -8.36 15.90 5.12
N HIS A 297 -9.00 14.73 5.21
CA HIS A 297 -8.30 13.44 5.32
C HIS A 297 -7.46 13.11 4.07
N LEU A 298 -7.96 13.38 2.87
CA LEU A 298 -7.21 13.16 1.62
C LEU A 298 -6.03 14.11 1.52
N VAL A 299 -6.24 15.39 1.85
CA VAL A 299 -5.18 16.40 1.79
C VAL A 299 -4.06 16.04 2.77
N LEU A 300 -4.41 15.65 4.00
CA LEU A 300 -3.45 15.20 5.01
C LEU A 300 -2.71 13.93 4.59
N LEU A 301 -3.43 12.96 3.98
CA LEU A 301 -2.81 11.75 3.47
C LEU A 301 -1.83 12.05 2.34
N SER A 302 -2.23 12.84 1.34
CA SER A 302 -1.35 13.25 0.23
C SER A 302 -0.12 14.01 0.74
N LEU A 303 -0.31 14.94 1.67
CA LEU A 303 0.79 15.69 2.27
C LEU A 303 1.74 14.76 3.03
N TYR A 304 1.20 13.82 3.82
CA TYR A 304 2.00 12.81 4.51
C TYR A 304 2.78 11.92 3.53
N SER A 305 2.14 11.42 2.47
CA SER A 305 2.79 10.57 1.47
C SER A 305 4.01 11.26 0.85
N ILE A 306 3.87 12.54 0.46
CA ILE A 306 4.99 13.30 -0.12
C ILE A 306 6.09 13.50 0.92
N VAL A 307 5.77 14.04 2.11
CA VAL A 307 6.75 14.33 3.17
C VAL A 307 7.44 13.07 3.70
N ALA A 308 6.76 11.93 3.69
CA ALA A 308 7.34 10.66 4.13
C ALA A 308 8.26 10.03 3.07
N SER A 309 8.07 10.36 1.79
CA SER A 309 8.88 9.86 0.66
C SER A 309 10.13 10.69 0.37
N THR A 310 10.23 11.89 0.94
CA THR A 310 11.41 12.75 0.81
C THR A 310 12.49 12.30 1.80
N ASP A 311 13.60 11.78 1.28
CA ASP A 311 14.76 11.38 2.09
C ASP A 311 15.51 12.60 2.65
N GLU A 312 15.46 13.73 1.93
CA GLU A 312 16.10 14.98 2.32
C GLU A 312 15.21 15.82 3.24
N PRO A 313 15.79 16.58 4.20
CA PRO A 313 15.03 17.50 5.01
C PRO A 313 14.38 18.56 4.13
N LEU A 314 13.09 18.81 4.35
CA LEU A 314 12.34 19.83 3.61
C LEU A 314 13.00 21.21 3.74
N PRO A 315 12.95 22.05 2.70
CA PRO A 315 13.38 23.44 2.79
C PRO A 315 12.68 24.15 3.97
N PRO A 316 13.38 24.98 4.77
CA PRO A 316 12.79 25.60 5.97
C PRO A 316 11.52 26.43 5.73
N SER A 317 11.36 26.97 4.52
CA SER A 317 10.15 27.68 4.08
C SER A 317 8.95 26.75 3.95
N ILE A 318 9.16 25.55 3.38
CA ILE A 318 8.15 24.52 3.18
C ILE A 318 7.81 23.87 4.51
N GLU A 319 8.81 23.49 5.30
CA GLU A 319 8.62 22.93 6.64
C GLU A 319 7.76 23.86 7.52
N ARG A 320 8.05 25.17 7.52
CA ARG A 320 7.26 26.17 8.24
C ARG A 320 5.83 26.25 7.71
N SER A 321 5.64 26.24 6.40
CA SER A 321 4.30 26.25 5.78
C SER A 321 3.46 25.05 6.21
N VAL A 322 4.06 23.86 6.28
CA VAL A 322 3.39 22.64 6.77
C VAL A 322 3.06 22.77 8.26
N GLN A 323 4.02 23.22 9.08
CA GLN A 323 3.80 23.42 10.52
C GLN A 323 2.68 24.44 10.80
N ASP A 324 2.66 25.57 10.10
CA ASP A 324 1.62 26.59 10.22
C ASP A 324 0.24 26.02 9.84
N SER A 325 0.18 25.18 8.81
CA SER A 325 -1.06 24.53 8.36
C SER A 325 -1.57 23.50 9.37
N ILE A 326 -0.66 22.72 9.98
CA ILE A 326 -0.98 21.78 11.06
C ILE A 326 -1.55 22.53 12.28
N GLN A 327 -0.86 23.59 12.73
CA GLN A 327 -1.33 24.41 13.86
C GLN A 327 -2.69 25.03 13.60
N HIS A 328 -2.94 25.50 12.38
CA HIS A 328 -4.22 26.06 11.98
C HIS A 328 -5.36 25.04 12.12
N ILE A 329 -5.15 23.81 11.63
CA ILE A 329 -6.14 22.71 11.73
C ILE A 329 -6.41 22.35 13.20
N GLU A 330 -5.36 22.23 14.01
CA GLU A 330 -5.45 21.93 15.44
C GLU A 330 -6.23 23.01 16.21
N GLN A 331 -6.09 24.28 15.81
CA GLN A 331 -6.81 25.41 16.43
C GLN A 331 -8.28 25.49 16.01
N GLN A 332 -8.61 25.17 14.75
CA GLN A 332 -9.96 25.32 14.21
C GLN A 332 -10.89 24.13 14.52
N SER A 333 -10.34 22.92 14.65
CA SER A 333 -11.16 21.71 14.58
C SER A 333 -11.56 21.19 15.96
N GLN A 334 -12.79 21.49 16.39
CA GLN A 334 -13.32 20.97 17.65
C GLN A 334 -13.60 19.45 17.65
N LYS A 335 -13.58 18.78 16.48
CA LYS A 335 -13.69 17.30 16.37
C LYS A 335 -12.94 16.77 15.14
N LEU A 336 -11.61 16.65 15.25
CA LEU A 336 -10.84 15.85 14.30
C LEU A 336 -11.18 14.36 14.47
N THR A 337 -11.33 13.66 13.34
CA THR A 337 -11.40 12.18 13.35
C THR A 337 -10.10 11.58 13.87
N ILE A 338 -10.14 10.32 14.29
CA ILE A 338 -8.95 9.62 14.80
C ILE A 338 -7.88 9.55 13.71
N GLU A 339 -8.27 9.23 12.49
CA GLU A 339 -7.40 9.12 11.32
C GLU A 339 -6.69 10.44 11.03
N GLN A 340 -7.42 11.57 11.09
CA GLN A 340 -6.84 12.90 10.91
C GLN A 340 -5.84 13.23 12.02
N ARG A 341 -6.15 12.91 13.29
CA ARG A 341 -5.23 13.14 14.42
C ARG A 341 -3.96 12.29 14.29
N LEU A 342 -4.09 11.03 13.86
CA LEU A 342 -2.95 10.15 13.62
C LEU A 342 -2.07 10.68 12.48
N LEU A 343 -2.65 11.12 11.36
CA LEU A 343 -1.91 11.72 10.25
C LEU A 343 -1.19 13.01 10.65
N LEU A 344 -1.83 13.88 11.44
CA LEU A 344 -1.20 15.10 11.97
C LEU A 344 -0.01 14.77 12.89
N LYS A 345 -0.19 13.82 13.82
CA LYS A 345 0.90 13.35 14.69
C LYS A 345 2.05 12.74 13.87
N ALA A 346 1.74 11.95 12.84
CA ALA A 346 2.74 11.36 11.96
C ALA A 346 3.52 12.41 11.16
N LEU A 347 2.82 13.41 10.59
CA LEU A 347 3.42 14.57 9.94
C LEU A 347 4.33 15.36 10.91
N GLN A 348 3.85 15.67 12.11
CA GLN A 348 4.64 16.37 13.12
C GLN A 348 5.92 15.62 13.48
N ARG A 349 5.85 14.30 13.66
CA ARG A 349 7.02 13.44 13.91
C ARG A 349 8.01 13.44 12.75
N LYS A 350 7.52 13.50 11.50
CA LYS A 350 8.40 13.57 10.32
C LYS A 350 9.07 14.92 10.15
N LEU A 351 8.36 16.02 10.41
CA LEU A 351 8.91 17.38 10.32
C LEU A 351 9.87 17.71 11.46
N LYS A 352 9.53 17.25 12.66
CA LYS A 352 10.38 17.33 13.84
C LYS A 352 10.76 15.90 14.18
N PRO A 353 11.71 15.29 13.42
CA PRO A 353 12.26 14.01 13.86
C PRO A 353 12.65 14.23 15.32
N PRO A 354 12.15 13.38 16.24
CA PRO A 354 12.27 13.60 17.68
C PRO A 354 13.73 13.94 17.90
N ALA A 355 13.98 15.22 18.24
CA ALA A 355 15.28 15.86 18.05
C ALA A 355 16.30 14.83 18.43
N ALA A 356 17.00 14.27 17.43
CA ALA A 356 17.79 13.08 17.66
C ALA A 356 18.79 13.50 18.73
N SER A 357 18.49 13.17 19.97
CA SER A 357 19.34 13.29 21.13
C SER A 357 20.33 12.13 21.05
N ILE A 358 20.79 11.86 19.83
CA ILE A 358 22.08 11.33 19.50
C ILE A 358 22.83 12.62 19.18
N PRO A 359 23.46 13.26 20.17
CA PRO A 359 24.45 14.29 19.88
C PRO A 359 25.34 13.73 18.77
N ALA A 360 25.52 14.47 17.68
CA ALA A 360 26.41 14.03 16.59
C ALA A 360 27.82 13.66 17.11
N ASP A 361 28.17 14.18 18.29
CA ASP A 361 29.29 13.77 19.13
C ASP A 361 28.80 13.06 20.41
N ILE A 362 28.39 11.79 20.32
CA ILE A 362 28.35 10.94 21.52
C ILE A 362 29.81 10.79 21.97
N SER A 363 30.12 11.20 23.20
CA SER A 363 31.47 11.02 23.72
C SER A 363 31.84 9.53 23.72
N PRO A 364 33.11 9.16 23.50
CA PRO A 364 33.53 7.75 23.51
C PRO A 364 33.09 6.99 24.78
N GLU A 365 33.04 7.67 25.92
CA GLU A 365 32.55 7.11 27.19
C GLU A 365 31.05 6.82 27.17
N MET A 366 30.25 7.71 26.58
CA MET A 366 28.82 7.48 26.45
C MET A 366 28.53 6.37 25.43
N GLN A 367 29.30 6.30 24.34
CA GLN A 367 29.17 5.21 23.36
C GLN A 367 29.51 3.86 23.98
N ALA A 368 30.59 3.78 24.78
CA ALA A 368 30.94 2.56 25.51
C ALA A 368 29.80 2.11 26.45
N ARG A 369 29.11 3.03 27.12
CA ARG A 369 27.94 2.70 27.95
C ARG A 369 26.75 2.20 27.14
N VAL A 370 26.52 2.75 25.95
CA VAL A 370 25.47 2.28 25.03
C VAL A 370 25.76 0.85 24.58
N ASP A 371 27.00 0.57 24.21
CA ASP A 371 27.43 -0.77 23.78
C ASP A 371 27.36 -1.77 24.94
N GLU A 372 27.86 -1.41 26.12
CA GLU A 372 27.78 -2.25 27.33
C GLU A 372 26.33 -2.58 27.70
N HIS A 373 25.43 -1.60 27.58
CA HIS A 373 24.00 -1.79 27.87
C HIS A 373 23.34 -2.74 26.85
N ALA A 374 23.60 -2.58 25.55
CA ALA A 374 23.08 -3.49 24.53
C ALA A 374 23.60 -4.93 24.71
N ILE A 375 24.89 -5.09 25.02
CA ILE A 375 25.50 -6.40 25.31
C ILE A 375 24.91 -7.02 26.59
N ALA A 376 24.66 -6.20 27.63
CA ALA A 376 24.03 -6.67 28.86
C ALA A 376 22.62 -7.22 28.57
N LEU A 377 21.80 -6.47 27.82
CA LEU A 377 20.47 -6.91 27.39
C LEU A 377 20.52 -8.22 26.57
N HIS A 378 21.48 -8.36 25.65
CA HIS A 378 21.65 -9.60 24.89
C HIS A 378 22.00 -10.80 25.81
N LYS A 379 22.87 -10.58 26.80
CA LYS A 379 23.20 -11.61 27.81
C LYS A 379 22.00 -11.97 28.69
N LEU A 380 21.13 -11.01 29.01
CA LEU A 380 19.90 -11.28 29.76
C LEU A 380 18.96 -12.24 29.01
N ALA A 381 18.92 -12.17 27.67
CA ALA A 381 18.10 -13.08 26.86
C ALA A 381 18.55 -14.56 26.96
N GLN A 382 19.76 -14.82 27.45
CA GLN A 382 20.30 -16.16 27.70
C GLN A 382 19.99 -16.66 29.13
N GLN A 383 19.49 -15.80 30.01
CA GLN A 383 19.14 -16.15 31.39
C GLN A 383 17.74 -16.76 31.45
N SER A 384 17.55 -17.76 32.33
CA SER A 384 16.25 -18.41 32.51
C SER A 384 15.28 -17.62 33.39
N GLN A 385 15.79 -16.63 34.14
CA GLN A 385 15.04 -15.89 35.15
C GLN A 385 15.49 -14.43 35.13
N ILE A 386 14.53 -13.50 35.14
CA ILE A 386 14.76 -12.05 35.12
C ILE A 386 14.23 -11.43 36.42
N THR A 387 15.11 -10.71 37.09
CA THR A 387 14.87 -10.01 38.36
C THR A 387 14.12 -8.69 38.14
N LYS A 388 13.56 -8.13 39.22
CA LYS A 388 12.92 -6.81 39.19
C LYS A 388 13.82 -5.71 38.61
N SER A 389 15.08 -5.63 39.04
CA SER A 389 16.01 -4.59 38.59
C SER A 389 16.29 -4.68 37.09
N GLN A 390 16.30 -5.90 36.53
CA GLN A 390 16.49 -6.11 35.10
C GLN A 390 15.24 -5.71 34.31
N VAL A 391 14.03 -5.94 34.83
CA VAL A 391 12.79 -5.42 34.20
C VAL A 391 12.78 -3.89 34.17
N GLU A 392 13.22 -3.25 35.26
CA GLU A 392 13.36 -1.79 35.34
C GLU A 392 14.39 -1.24 34.34
N GLU A 393 15.35 -2.05 33.90
CA GLU A 393 16.34 -1.72 32.86
C GLU A 393 15.79 -1.99 31.44
N ILE A 394 15.10 -3.11 31.23
CA ILE A 394 14.53 -3.52 29.93
C ILE A 394 13.48 -2.51 29.44
N LEU A 395 12.57 -2.07 30.31
CA LEU A 395 11.44 -1.23 29.90
C LEU A 395 11.88 0.13 29.31
N PRO A 396 12.80 0.90 29.93
CA PRO A 396 13.38 2.09 29.30
C PRO A 396 14.24 1.78 28.08
N ALA A 397 14.93 0.64 28.05
CA ALA A 397 15.73 0.25 26.88
C ALA A 397 14.87 0.09 25.62
N CYS A 398 13.59 -0.30 25.75
CA CYS A 398 12.66 -0.41 24.63
C CYS A 398 12.38 0.92 23.89
N ILE A 399 12.74 2.08 24.46
CA ILE A 399 12.64 3.39 23.81
C ILE A 399 14.02 4.01 23.46
N ASP A 400 15.12 3.30 23.73
CA ASP A 400 16.48 3.79 23.55
C ASP A 400 17.01 3.54 22.12
N ILE A 401 16.82 4.53 21.25
CA ILE A 401 17.20 4.45 19.83
C ILE A 401 18.71 4.67 19.56
N ARG A 402 19.55 4.80 20.60
CA ARG A 402 20.98 5.01 20.40
C ARG A 402 21.63 3.81 19.72
N ARG A 403 22.54 4.07 18.78
CA ARG A 403 23.18 3.04 17.95
C ARG A 403 24.29 2.33 18.71
N VAL A 404 24.37 1.03 18.51
CA VAL A 404 25.48 0.18 18.97
C VAL A 404 26.64 0.32 17.97
N SER A 405 27.87 0.42 18.46
CA SER A 405 29.07 0.49 17.63
C SER A 405 29.20 -0.75 16.75
N GLU A 406 29.68 -0.57 15.52
CA GLU A 406 29.73 -1.66 14.53
C GLU A 406 30.56 -2.86 15.00
N ASP A 407 31.65 -2.62 15.74
CA ASP A 407 32.52 -3.65 16.33
C ASP A 407 31.89 -4.40 17.51
N LYS A 408 30.78 -3.88 18.06
CA LYS A 408 30.06 -4.46 19.21
C LYS A 408 28.74 -5.11 18.83
N ARG A 409 28.36 -5.08 17.55
CA ARG A 409 27.08 -5.64 17.10
C ARG A 409 26.99 -7.14 17.30
N GLU A 410 28.05 -7.88 17.00
CA GLU A 410 28.07 -9.34 17.20
C GLU A 410 27.87 -9.70 18.68
N ASP A 411 28.55 -8.99 19.60
CA ASP A 411 28.39 -9.16 21.05
C ASP A 411 26.98 -8.80 21.55
N ALA A 412 26.28 -7.91 20.85
CA ALA A 412 24.92 -7.47 21.15
C ALA A 412 23.82 -8.27 20.42
N GLY A 413 24.16 -9.42 19.81
CA GLY A 413 23.20 -10.25 19.09
C GLY A 413 22.71 -9.60 17.79
N ASP A 414 23.64 -8.99 17.05
CA ASP A 414 23.45 -8.26 15.79
C ASP A 414 22.53 -7.03 15.87
N ALA A 415 22.15 -6.60 17.07
CA ALA A 415 21.34 -5.41 17.30
C ALA A 415 22.04 -4.13 16.83
N TYR A 416 21.32 -3.29 16.09
CA TYR A 416 21.79 -1.97 15.63
C TYR A 416 21.59 -0.88 16.70
N THR A 417 20.64 -1.08 17.61
CA THR A 417 20.29 -0.13 18.67
C THR A 417 20.04 -0.85 20.00
N VAL A 418 20.12 -0.12 21.11
CA VAL A 418 19.73 -0.64 22.44
C VAL A 418 18.26 -1.09 22.43
N GLN A 419 17.41 -0.32 21.75
CA GLN A 419 16.02 -0.68 21.46
C GLN A 419 15.92 -2.09 20.89
N GLN A 420 16.69 -2.39 19.85
CA GLN A 420 16.65 -3.68 19.17
C GLN A 420 17.10 -4.82 20.06
N ALA A 421 18.15 -4.62 20.86
CA ALA A 421 18.58 -5.60 21.84
C ALA A 421 17.46 -5.91 22.87
N ALA A 422 16.78 -4.88 23.37
CA ALA A 422 15.67 -5.04 24.31
C ALA A 422 14.47 -5.79 23.69
N TRP A 423 14.10 -5.47 22.45
CA TRP A 423 12.99 -6.13 21.76
C TRP A 423 13.32 -7.57 21.34
N ASN A 424 14.57 -7.85 20.96
CA ASN A 424 15.05 -9.22 20.73
C ASN A 424 14.90 -10.06 22.00
N LEU A 425 15.20 -9.49 23.17
CA LEU A 425 14.96 -10.15 24.46
C LEU A 425 13.47 -10.42 24.70
N LEU A 426 12.57 -9.48 24.40
CA LEU A 426 11.12 -9.67 24.58
C LEU A 426 10.52 -10.79 23.71
N ASP A 427 11.18 -11.19 22.62
CA ASP A 427 10.72 -12.30 21.78
C ASP A 427 11.12 -13.67 22.33
N THR A 428 12.00 -13.71 23.32
CA THR A 428 12.43 -14.93 24.03
C THR A 428 11.47 -15.35 25.14
N SER A 429 11.53 -16.62 25.54
CA SER A 429 10.75 -17.16 26.67
C SER A 429 11.44 -16.79 27.98
N ILE A 430 10.82 -15.90 28.76
CA ILE A 430 11.35 -15.35 30.01
C ILE A 430 10.51 -15.85 31.20
N ASN A 431 11.16 -16.12 32.35
CA ASN A 431 10.46 -16.25 33.62
C ASN A 431 10.82 -15.06 34.52
N LEU A 432 9.81 -14.39 35.07
CA LEU A 432 9.99 -13.23 35.93
C LEU A 432 9.97 -13.60 37.42
N GLU A 433 10.82 -12.93 38.20
CA GLU A 433 10.75 -13.01 39.65
C GLU A 433 9.44 -12.40 40.20
N ALA A 434 8.98 -12.92 41.34
CA ALA A 434 7.70 -12.54 41.92
C ALA A 434 7.60 -11.03 42.23
N ASP A 435 8.72 -10.37 42.52
CA ASP A 435 8.79 -8.93 42.80
C ASP A 435 8.90 -8.05 41.54
N ALA A 436 9.10 -8.64 40.36
CA ALA A 436 9.14 -7.94 39.08
C ALA A 436 7.74 -7.62 38.53
N TRP A 437 6.73 -8.44 38.87
CA TRP A 437 5.35 -8.29 38.37
C TRP A 437 4.71 -6.92 38.57
N PRO A 438 4.85 -6.25 39.73
CA PRO A 438 4.30 -4.92 39.92
C PRO A 438 4.86 -3.89 38.93
N VAL A 439 6.14 -4.02 38.54
CA VAL A 439 6.78 -3.11 37.56
C VAL A 439 6.18 -3.34 36.17
N VAL A 440 5.97 -4.60 35.77
CA VAL A 440 5.33 -4.95 34.50
C VAL A 440 3.88 -4.44 34.44
N LEU A 441 3.12 -4.60 35.53
CA LEU A 441 1.75 -4.08 35.61
C LEU A 441 1.70 -2.54 35.59
N GLN A 442 2.72 -1.86 36.12
CA GLN A 442 2.85 -0.41 36.04
C GLN A 442 3.21 0.05 34.62
N ALA A 443 3.98 -0.75 33.88
CA ALA A 443 4.32 -0.45 32.49
C ALA A 443 3.08 -0.38 31.57
N LEU A 444 2.02 -1.13 31.87
CA LEU A 444 0.74 -1.03 31.15
C LEU A 444 0.09 0.35 31.29
N ASP A 445 0.36 1.08 32.38
CA ASP A 445 -0.18 2.43 32.59
C ASP A 445 0.72 3.53 31.98
N ASN A 446 1.79 3.15 31.26
CA ASN A 446 2.75 4.11 30.71
C ASN A 446 2.15 4.90 29.53
N ALA A 447 2.44 6.20 29.49
CA ALA A 447 2.03 7.10 28.41
C ALA A 447 2.71 6.76 27.07
N GLU A 448 3.90 6.15 27.11
CA GLU A 448 4.61 5.66 25.93
C GLU A 448 4.08 4.28 25.51
N ALA A 449 3.54 4.20 24.30
CA ALA A 449 2.94 2.97 23.77
C ALA A 449 3.93 1.81 23.69
N ILE A 450 5.20 2.11 23.40
CA ILE A 450 6.27 1.11 23.31
C ILE A 450 6.54 0.45 24.67
N VAL A 451 6.55 1.22 25.75
CA VAL A 451 6.74 0.68 27.11
C VAL A 451 5.52 -0.14 27.54
N CYS A 452 4.32 0.32 27.19
CA CYS A 452 3.09 -0.43 27.41
C CYS A 452 3.08 -1.77 26.66
N ALA A 453 3.50 -1.78 25.40
CA ALA A 453 3.63 -2.99 24.59
C ALA A 453 4.68 -3.96 25.16
N ALA A 454 5.83 -3.44 25.59
CA ALA A 454 6.87 -4.23 26.24
C ALA A 454 6.35 -4.91 27.52
N GLY A 455 5.60 -4.18 28.35
CA GLY A 455 4.93 -4.74 29.52
C GLY A 455 3.92 -5.83 29.16
N ALA A 456 3.13 -5.63 28.10
CA ALA A 456 2.19 -6.63 27.62
C ALA A 456 2.89 -7.90 27.11
N LEU A 457 3.98 -7.78 26.35
CA LEU A 457 4.77 -8.91 25.87
C LEU A 457 5.41 -9.71 27.01
N LEU A 458 5.92 -9.04 28.04
CA LEU A 458 6.42 -9.71 29.25
C LEU A 458 5.33 -10.55 29.93
N LEU A 459 4.10 -10.04 30.02
CA LEU A 459 2.96 -10.80 30.53
C LEU A 459 2.58 -11.98 29.61
N GLN A 460 2.70 -11.80 28.30
CA GLN A 460 2.33 -12.82 27.31
C GLN A 460 3.30 -14.01 27.31
N ARG A 461 4.60 -13.76 27.50
CA ARG A 461 5.66 -14.77 27.29
C ARG A 461 6.02 -15.58 28.54
N ASP A 462 5.59 -15.15 29.71
CA ASP A 462 5.85 -15.89 30.95
C ASP A 462 4.90 -17.09 31.11
N LYS A 463 5.49 -18.27 31.34
CA LYS A 463 4.74 -19.54 31.46
C LYS A 463 4.15 -19.77 32.86
N GLN A 464 4.63 -19.04 33.86
CA GLN A 464 4.31 -19.19 35.28
C GLN A 464 3.63 -17.94 35.84
N LEU A 465 2.87 -17.22 35.01
CA LEU A 465 2.18 -16.01 35.43
C LEU A 465 1.20 -16.30 36.59
N PRO A 466 1.39 -15.69 37.78
CA PRO A 466 0.49 -15.88 38.92
C PRO A 466 -0.95 -15.44 38.61
N GLN A 467 -1.93 -16.15 39.17
CA GLN A 467 -3.35 -15.89 38.92
C GLN A 467 -3.78 -14.47 39.34
N ASP A 468 -3.27 -13.97 40.45
CA ASP A 468 -3.54 -12.62 40.95
C ASP A 468 -2.99 -11.52 40.04
N ILE A 469 -1.85 -11.75 39.38
CA ILE A 469 -1.28 -10.84 38.38
C ILE A 469 -2.13 -10.87 37.10
N ARG A 470 -2.57 -12.05 36.67
CA ARG A 470 -3.48 -12.23 35.53
C ARG A 470 -4.80 -11.48 35.75
N GLU A 471 -5.40 -11.63 36.92
CA GLU A 471 -6.65 -10.95 37.31
C GLU A 471 -6.51 -9.42 37.37
N GLN A 472 -5.31 -8.90 37.65
CA GLN A 472 -5.02 -7.46 37.60
C GLN A 472 -4.69 -6.95 36.19
N ALA A 473 -4.00 -7.73 35.37
CA ALA A 473 -3.59 -7.35 34.02
C ALA A 473 -4.79 -7.25 33.05
N ILE A 474 -5.70 -8.23 33.08
CA ILE A 474 -6.86 -8.30 32.19
C ILE A 474 -7.70 -7.02 32.18
N PRO A 475 -8.18 -6.49 33.32
CA PRO A 475 -9.01 -5.27 33.32
C PRO A 475 -8.24 -4.04 32.84
N LYS A 476 -6.92 -3.94 33.08
CA LYS A 476 -6.09 -2.86 32.54
C LYS A 476 -6.00 -2.92 31.03
N ILE A 477 -5.71 -4.09 30.48
CA ILE A 477 -5.64 -4.31 29.02
C ILE A 477 -6.99 -4.03 28.37
N MET A 478 -8.08 -4.50 28.97
CA MET A 478 -9.44 -4.20 28.50
C MET A 478 -9.76 -2.71 28.54
N GLY A 479 -9.32 -2.00 29.60
CA GLY A 479 -9.46 -0.54 29.70
C GLY A 479 -8.70 0.19 28.60
N LEU A 480 -7.47 -0.22 28.30
CA LEU A 480 -6.68 0.31 27.19
C LEU A 480 -7.34 0.05 25.84
N LEU A 481 -7.81 -1.18 25.59
CA LEU A 481 -8.49 -1.57 24.36
C LEU A 481 -9.83 -0.83 24.16
N ALA A 482 -10.51 -0.46 25.24
CA ALA A 482 -11.73 0.33 25.18
C ALA A 482 -11.48 1.81 24.82
N ASP A 483 -10.27 2.31 25.06
CA ASP A 483 -9.84 3.65 24.64
C ASP A 483 -9.23 3.57 23.22
N GLU A 484 -9.99 4.02 22.22
CA GLU A 484 -9.56 3.99 20.81
C GLU A 484 -8.29 4.83 20.54
N GLU A 485 -8.04 5.89 21.32
CA GLU A 485 -6.86 6.73 21.13
C GLU A 485 -5.60 6.08 21.72
N LEU A 486 -5.73 5.47 22.92
CA LEU A 486 -4.60 4.80 23.57
C LEU A 486 -4.26 3.47 22.88
N SER A 487 -5.25 2.67 22.52
CA SER A 487 -5.04 1.34 21.92
C SER A 487 -4.46 1.40 20.50
N ARG A 488 -4.80 2.41 19.69
CA ARG A 488 -4.33 2.50 18.29
C ARG A 488 -3.00 3.25 18.13
N ARG A 489 -2.27 3.51 19.22
CA ARG A 489 -0.95 4.14 19.14
C ARG A 489 -0.02 3.22 18.32
N PRO A 490 0.65 3.73 17.28
CA PRO A 490 1.63 2.95 16.54
C PRO A 490 2.81 2.65 17.45
N LEU A 491 3.27 1.42 17.39
CA LEU A 491 4.53 0.98 17.93
C LEU A 491 5.52 1.09 16.77
N ASP A 492 6.62 1.81 17.00
CA ASP A 492 7.78 1.80 16.12
C ASP A 492 8.84 0.87 16.75
N PRO A 493 8.59 -0.46 16.86
CA PRO A 493 9.61 -1.37 17.37
C PRO A 493 10.74 -1.51 16.34
N PRO A 494 11.94 -1.82 16.80
CA PRO A 494 13.06 -2.15 15.92
C PRO A 494 12.74 -3.44 15.14
N GLY A 495 12.96 -3.41 13.82
CA GLY A 495 12.64 -4.52 12.92
C GLY A 495 11.28 -4.38 12.23
N TYR A 496 11.18 -3.42 11.30
CA TYR A 496 10.25 -3.18 10.18
C TYR A 496 8.76 -3.60 10.23
N LYS A 497 8.27 -4.14 11.35
CA LYS A 497 6.87 -4.46 11.57
C LYS A 497 6.26 -3.33 12.37
N ILE A 498 5.48 -2.49 11.70
CA ILE A 498 4.62 -1.51 12.38
C ILE A 498 3.57 -2.31 13.13
N TRP A 499 3.73 -2.44 14.44
CA TRP A 499 2.71 -3.01 15.31
C TRP A 499 1.79 -1.90 15.77
N ARG A 500 0.51 -2.19 15.91
CA ARG A 500 -0.38 -1.33 16.67
C ARG A 500 -0.44 -1.88 18.08
N LEU A 501 -0.56 -0.98 19.06
CA LEU A 501 -0.63 -1.42 20.45
C LEU A 501 -1.83 -2.36 20.68
N ASP A 502 -2.97 -2.14 20.01
CA ASP A 502 -4.14 -3.01 20.09
C ASP A 502 -3.84 -4.45 19.64
N ASP A 503 -3.06 -4.65 18.56
CA ASP A 503 -2.64 -5.97 18.12
C ASP A 503 -1.87 -6.73 19.21
N VAL A 504 -0.90 -6.08 19.87
CA VAL A 504 -0.12 -6.66 20.98
C VAL A 504 -1.00 -6.93 22.20
N LEU A 505 -1.86 -5.98 22.55
CA LEU A 505 -2.77 -6.09 23.69
C LEU A 505 -3.80 -7.21 23.49
N PHE A 506 -4.33 -7.39 22.28
CA PHE A 506 -5.26 -8.47 21.96
C PHE A 506 -4.60 -9.85 22.09
N GLU A 507 -3.40 -10.02 21.52
CA GLU A 507 -2.67 -11.29 21.64
C GLU A 507 -2.23 -11.58 23.08
N THR A 508 -1.88 -10.54 23.84
CA THR A 508 -1.61 -10.65 25.28
C THR A 508 -2.85 -11.07 26.04
N LEU A 509 -3.99 -10.39 25.83
CA LEU A 509 -5.27 -10.74 26.47
C LEU A 509 -5.70 -12.16 26.14
N ARG A 510 -5.50 -12.58 24.88
CA ARG A 510 -5.75 -13.94 24.43
C ARG A 510 -4.88 -14.93 25.20
N ALA A 511 -3.58 -14.70 25.30
CA ALA A 511 -2.68 -15.57 26.07
C ALA A 511 -3.07 -15.65 27.56
N LEU A 512 -3.46 -14.51 28.16
CA LEU A 512 -3.90 -14.45 29.56
C LEU A 512 -5.20 -15.24 29.80
N THR A 513 -6.14 -15.20 28.85
CA THR A 513 -7.45 -15.87 28.97
C THR A 513 -7.41 -17.34 28.56
N GLU A 514 -6.62 -17.69 27.55
CA GLU A 514 -6.37 -19.07 27.12
C GLU A 514 -5.44 -19.81 28.08
N GLY A 515 -4.84 -19.10 29.05
CA GLY A 515 -3.89 -19.62 30.02
C GLY A 515 -4.35 -20.94 30.64
N ARG A 516 -3.79 -22.01 30.06
CA ARG A 516 -3.86 -23.43 30.38
C ARG A 516 -3.37 -23.77 31.79
#